data_AF-A0A9E6X2U0-F1
#
_entry.id   AF-A0A9E6X2U0-F1
#
_cell.length_a   1.000
_cell.length_b   1.000
_cell.length_c   1.000
_cell.angle_alpha   90.00
_cell.angle_beta   90.00
_cell.angle_gamma   90.00
#
_symmetry.space_group_name_H-M   'P 1'
#
loop_
_entity.id
_entity.type
_entity.pdbx_description
1 polymer ?
#
loop_
_entity_poly.entity_id
_entity_poly.type
_entity_poly.pdbx_seq_one_letter_code
_entity_poly.pdbx_strand_id
1 'polypeptide(L)'
;MTDMIDVRDFETEEQRAERIAHWRLTRALTDAPEILTHVRAIALSNPERGETLTEWNAPMRITAEDDASDVYARLGEWVENFSDWLNIAPPVAHIAAQRIRRGDMQGFHANVTAEGAGLLTGLLTSWLLIHQEQTSTHPAYLADYRDDVTTLLWELRKKYPIERGREKPTYPRPCPVCGEYAIRADWWSENPGDVEVKCTECEHEIPKQEYAKILRQVIE
;
A
#
# COMPACT_ATOMS: atom_id res chain seq x y z
N MET A 1 -35.52 7.74 30.83
CA MET A 1 -34.06 7.85 30.58
C MET A 1 -33.92 7.96 29.08
N THR A 2 -33.77 9.19 28.61
CA THR A 2 -33.56 9.48 27.19
C THR A 2 -32.10 9.17 26.92
N ASP A 3 -31.82 8.14 26.13
CA ASP A 3 -30.48 7.90 25.62
C ASP A 3 -30.07 9.17 24.85
N MET A 4 -29.10 9.86 25.43
CA MET A 4 -28.51 11.05 24.88
C MET A 4 -27.57 10.56 23.79
N ILE A 5 -28.11 10.34 22.59
CA ILE A 5 -27.33 10.09 21.37
C ILE A 5 -26.32 11.24 21.30
N ASP A 6 -25.03 10.92 21.45
CA ASP A 6 -23.98 11.93 21.41
C ASP A 6 -23.97 12.53 20.00
N VAL A 7 -24.10 13.86 19.91
CA VAL A 7 -24.06 14.61 18.64
C VAL A 7 -22.68 14.46 17.96
N ARG A 8 -21.71 13.85 18.64
CA ARG A 8 -20.39 13.46 18.13
C ARG A 8 -20.36 12.14 17.34
N ASP A 9 -21.45 11.37 17.28
CA ASP A 9 -21.46 10.02 16.67
C ASP A 9 -21.75 9.98 15.16
N PHE A 10 -21.97 11.12 14.50
CA PHE A 10 -22.15 11.15 13.05
C PHE A 10 -20.92 11.74 12.38
N GLU A 11 -19.91 10.89 12.21
CA GLU A 11 -18.88 11.15 11.21
C GLU A 11 -19.56 11.41 9.86
N THR A 12 -19.21 12.51 9.20
CA THR A 12 -19.76 12.79 7.86
C THR A 12 -19.26 11.77 6.86
N GLU A 13 -19.99 11.54 5.77
CA GLU A 13 -19.54 10.64 4.70
C GLU A 13 -18.17 11.05 4.14
N GLU A 14 -17.91 12.36 4.08
CA GLU A 14 -16.64 12.96 3.68
C GLU A 14 -15.51 12.62 4.67
N GLN A 15 -15.73 12.78 5.98
CA GLN A 15 -14.75 12.41 7.00
C GLN A 15 -14.44 10.91 6.96
N ARG A 16 -15.46 10.08 6.75
CA ARG A 16 -15.31 8.63 6.62
C ARG A 16 -14.51 8.26 5.37
N ALA A 17 -14.79 8.90 4.24
CA ALA A 17 -14.07 8.69 2.99
C ALA A 17 -12.59 9.07 3.13
N GLU A 18 -12.31 10.22 3.77
CA GLU A 18 -10.94 10.68 4.02
C GLU A 18 -10.19 9.70 4.92
N ARG A 19 -10.80 9.23 6.00
CA ARG A 19 -10.19 8.26 6.92
C ARG A 19 -9.90 6.92 6.23
N ILE A 20 -10.80 6.45 5.36
CA ILE A 20 -10.58 5.24 4.56
C ILE A 20 -9.42 5.45 3.58
N ALA A 21 -9.40 6.59 2.88
CA ALA A 21 -8.37 6.89 1.89
C ALA A 21 -6.98 7.02 2.54
N HIS A 22 -6.91 7.70 3.69
CA HIS A 22 -5.70 7.76 4.52
C HIS A 22 -5.22 6.36 4.92
N TRP A 23 -6.12 5.50 5.42
CA TRP A 23 -5.74 4.12 5.78
C TRP A 23 -5.22 3.32 4.58
N ARG A 24 -5.83 3.47 3.40
CA ARG A 24 -5.41 2.79 2.17
C ARG A 24 -3.99 3.19 1.77
N LEU A 25 -3.69 4.49 1.79
CA LEU A 25 -2.37 5.02 1.51
C LEU A 25 -1.34 4.49 2.51
N THR A 26 -1.60 4.64 3.81
CA THR A 26 -0.71 4.16 4.88
C THR A 26 -0.41 2.68 4.72
N ARG A 27 -1.44 1.89 4.39
CA ARG A 27 -1.29 0.45 4.15
C ARG A 27 -0.45 0.16 2.91
N ALA A 28 -0.70 0.86 1.80
CA ALA A 28 0.05 0.68 0.57
C ALA A 28 1.54 0.98 0.79
N LEU A 29 1.87 2.11 1.43
CA LEU A 29 3.25 2.50 1.76
C LEU A 29 3.96 1.51 2.69
N THR A 30 3.23 0.94 3.65
CA THR A 30 3.77 -0.07 4.58
C THR A 30 4.10 -1.39 3.87
N ASP A 31 3.29 -1.78 2.88
CA ASP A 31 3.48 -3.03 2.14
C ASP A 31 4.48 -2.91 0.99
N ALA A 32 4.71 -1.69 0.47
CA ALA A 32 5.56 -1.44 -0.69
C ALA A 32 6.95 -2.09 -0.63
N PRO A 33 7.70 -2.05 0.49
CA PRO A 33 9.04 -2.66 0.55
C PRO A 33 9.04 -4.16 0.26
N GLU A 34 8.05 -4.89 0.78
CA GLU A 34 7.91 -6.32 0.56
C GLU A 34 7.49 -6.60 -0.89
N ILE A 35 6.56 -5.81 -1.43
CA ILE A 35 6.12 -5.91 -2.82
C ILE A 35 7.32 -5.74 -3.76
N LEU A 36 8.08 -4.66 -3.60
CA LEU A 36 9.23 -4.39 -4.47
C LEU A 36 10.34 -5.42 -4.33
N THR A 37 10.59 -5.93 -3.11
CA THR A 37 11.52 -7.05 -2.90
C THR A 37 11.07 -8.28 -3.71
N HIS A 38 9.78 -8.61 -3.65
CA HIS A 38 9.23 -9.77 -4.35
C HIS A 38 9.29 -9.61 -5.87
N VAL A 39 8.87 -8.47 -6.42
CA VAL A 39 8.90 -8.21 -7.86
C VAL A 39 10.34 -8.28 -8.38
N ARG A 40 11.30 -7.70 -7.66
CA ARG A 40 12.74 -7.79 -7.99
C ARG A 40 13.27 -9.21 -7.91
N ALA A 41 12.84 -9.99 -6.91
CA ALA A 41 13.22 -11.40 -6.82
C ALA A 41 12.67 -12.19 -8.02
N ILE A 42 11.44 -11.91 -8.49
CA ILE A 42 10.88 -12.50 -9.71
C ILE A 42 11.74 -12.15 -10.92
N ALA A 43 12.09 -10.87 -11.08
CA ALA A 43 12.91 -10.37 -12.19
C ALA A 43 14.25 -11.10 -12.31
N LEU A 44 14.87 -11.40 -11.16
CA LEU A 44 16.17 -12.07 -11.04
C LEU A 44 16.08 -13.61 -10.97
N SER A 45 14.89 -14.18 -10.75
CA SER A 45 14.69 -15.62 -10.62
C SER A 45 14.62 -16.34 -11.98
N ASN A 46 15.29 -17.50 -12.07
CA ASN A 46 15.29 -18.40 -13.25
C ASN A 46 15.82 -17.76 -14.56
N PRO A 47 17.14 -17.48 -14.66
CA PRO A 47 17.76 -16.99 -15.90
C PRO A 47 17.65 -17.97 -17.08
N GLU A 48 17.36 -19.25 -16.83
CA GLU A 48 17.15 -20.26 -17.88
C GLU A 48 15.77 -20.15 -18.56
N ARG A 49 14.81 -19.44 -17.95
CA ARG A 49 13.43 -19.34 -18.44
C ARG A 49 13.01 -17.96 -18.92
N GLY A 50 13.88 -16.96 -18.80
CA GLY A 50 13.76 -15.64 -19.42
C GLY A 50 12.36 -15.01 -19.43
N GLU A 51 12.15 -14.12 -20.39
CA GLU A 51 10.83 -13.61 -20.74
C GLU A 51 10.70 -13.56 -22.27
N THR A 52 9.63 -14.13 -22.79
CA THR A 52 9.30 -14.05 -24.21
C THR A 52 8.32 -12.91 -24.40
N LEU A 53 8.81 -11.81 -24.97
CA LEU A 53 8.01 -10.68 -25.38
C LEU A 53 7.61 -10.84 -26.86
N THR A 54 6.61 -10.09 -27.29
CA THR A 54 6.08 -10.14 -28.67
C THR A 54 7.15 -9.88 -29.73
N GLU A 55 8.17 -9.07 -29.38
CA GLU A 55 9.20 -8.59 -30.29
C GLU A 55 10.56 -9.29 -30.10
N TRP A 56 10.85 -9.84 -28.91
CA TRP A 56 12.15 -10.42 -28.58
C TRP A 56 12.11 -11.32 -27.35
N ASN A 57 13.15 -12.15 -27.16
CA ASN A 57 13.33 -12.97 -25.97
C ASN A 57 14.40 -12.34 -25.08
N ALA A 58 14.03 -12.03 -23.85
CA ALA A 58 14.93 -11.55 -22.81
C ALA A 58 15.44 -12.72 -21.96
N PRO A 59 16.71 -12.74 -21.54
CA PRO A 59 17.26 -13.76 -20.64
C PRO A 59 16.75 -13.61 -19.19
N MET A 60 16.12 -12.48 -18.86
CA MET A 60 15.50 -12.20 -17.56
C MET A 60 14.09 -11.65 -17.76
N ARG A 61 13.30 -11.56 -16.67
CA ARG A 61 11.97 -10.96 -16.70
C ARG A 61 12.06 -9.45 -16.59
N ILE A 62 12.24 -8.80 -17.73
CA ILE A 62 12.48 -7.36 -17.85
C ILE A 62 11.22 -6.57 -17.52
N THR A 63 10.03 -7.08 -17.83
CA THR A 63 8.78 -6.37 -17.47
C THR A 63 8.66 -6.17 -15.95
N ALA A 64 9.05 -7.17 -15.16
CA ALA A 64 9.02 -7.07 -13.70
C ALA A 64 10.08 -6.09 -13.16
N GLU A 65 11.26 -6.06 -13.80
CA GLU A 65 12.32 -5.11 -13.47
C GLU A 65 11.91 -3.66 -13.75
N ASP A 66 11.32 -3.44 -14.93
CA ASP A 66 10.84 -2.12 -15.37
C ASP A 66 9.69 -1.64 -14.49
N ASP A 67 8.68 -2.48 -14.24
CA ASP A 67 7.56 -2.13 -13.34
C ASP A 67 8.06 -1.76 -11.93
N ALA A 68 9.01 -2.52 -11.38
CA ALA A 68 9.58 -2.22 -10.07
C ALA A 68 10.34 -0.88 -10.06
N SER A 69 11.09 -0.61 -11.12
CA SER A 69 11.87 0.61 -11.29
C SER A 69 10.99 1.84 -11.47
N ASP A 70 9.91 1.72 -12.25
CA ASP A 70 8.92 2.77 -12.45
C ASP A 70 8.20 3.13 -11.15
N VAL A 71 7.77 2.13 -10.38
CA VAL A 71 7.13 2.37 -9.07
C VAL A 71 8.10 3.04 -8.11
N TYR A 72 9.35 2.59 -8.05
CA TYR A 72 10.36 3.21 -7.19
C TYR A 72 10.67 4.64 -7.61
N ALA A 73 10.81 4.91 -8.91
CA ALA A 73 11.03 6.25 -9.45
C ALA A 73 9.88 7.19 -9.05
N ARG A 74 8.64 6.74 -9.23
CA ARG A 74 7.44 7.51 -8.91
C ARG A 74 7.32 7.84 -7.42
N LEU A 75 7.65 6.88 -6.54
CA LEU A 75 7.73 7.14 -5.10
C LEU A 75 8.82 8.17 -4.78
N GLY A 76 9.96 8.08 -5.46
CA GLY A 76 11.06 9.03 -5.33
C GLY A 76 10.68 10.44 -5.76
N GLU A 77 9.95 10.60 -6.87
CA GLU A 77 9.42 11.90 -7.32
C GLU A 77 8.49 12.54 -6.29
N TRP A 78 7.60 11.75 -5.67
CA TRP A 78 6.73 12.26 -4.60
C TRP A 78 7.52 12.71 -3.37
N VAL A 79 8.55 11.94 -2.99
CA VAL A 79 9.48 12.34 -1.93
C VAL A 79 10.22 13.63 -2.31
N GLU A 80 10.72 13.76 -3.55
CA GLU A 80 11.39 14.97 -4.05
C GLU A 80 10.48 16.19 -3.89
N ASN A 81 9.26 16.10 -4.46
CA ASN A 81 8.27 17.17 -4.44
C ASN A 81 7.92 17.62 -3.01
N PHE A 82 7.66 16.69 -2.10
CA PHE A 82 7.33 17.03 -0.72
C PHE A 82 8.54 17.48 0.09
N SER A 83 9.74 16.96 -0.20
CA SER A 83 10.98 17.36 0.46
C SER A 83 11.32 18.82 0.16
N ASP A 84 11.16 19.23 -1.10
CA ASP A 84 11.33 20.60 -1.54
C ASP A 84 10.31 21.54 -0.90
N TRP A 85 9.03 21.13 -0.86
CA TRP A 85 7.97 21.93 -0.26
C TRP A 85 8.11 22.09 1.26
N LEU A 86 8.41 20.99 1.97
CA LEU A 86 8.63 21.00 3.43
C LEU A 86 9.97 21.63 3.83
N ASN A 87 10.88 21.80 2.87
CA ASN A 87 12.28 22.14 3.11
C ASN A 87 12.95 21.16 4.11
N ILE A 88 12.67 19.87 3.93
CA ILE A 88 13.23 18.76 4.71
C ILE A 88 14.01 17.88 3.75
N ALA A 89 15.27 17.56 4.06
CA ALA A 89 16.09 16.76 3.16
C ALA A 89 15.45 15.37 2.87
N PRO A 90 15.47 14.89 1.62
CA PRO A 90 15.00 13.56 1.28
C PRO A 90 15.95 12.48 1.84
N PRO A 91 15.49 11.23 2.01
CA PRO A 91 16.30 10.15 2.54
C PRO A 91 17.41 9.74 1.56
N VAL A 92 18.48 9.10 2.05
CA VAL A 92 19.63 8.66 1.24
C VAL A 92 19.22 7.80 0.04
N ALA A 93 18.14 7.02 0.16
CA ALA A 93 17.60 6.23 -0.94
C ALA A 93 17.28 7.08 -2.19
N HIS A 94 16.73 8.28 -2.00
CA HIS A 94 16.44 9.23 -3.08
C HIS A 94 17.70 9.68 -3.82
N ILE A 95 18.82 9.81 -3.11
CA ILE A 95 20.13 10.19 -3.65
C ILE A 95 20.76 9.01 -4.39
N ALA A 96 20.53 7.79 -3.91
CA ALA A 96 21.05 6.55 -4.49
C ALA A 96 20.22 6.01 -5.67
N ALA A 97 19.21 6.76 -6.13
CA ALA A 97 18.39 6.36 -7.26
C ALA A 97 19.11 6.61 -8.59
N GLN A 98 18.83 5.77 -9.59
CA GLN A 98 19.31 6.01 -10.95
C GLN A 98 18.59 7.23 -11.55
N ARG A 99 19.35 8.15 -12.14
CA ARG A 99 18.81 9.35 -12.80
C ARG A 99 19.36 9.48 -14.22
N ILE A 100 18.56 9.97 -15.15
CA ILE A 100 19.07 10.39 -16.47
C ILE A 100 19.83 11.71 -16.35
N ARG A 101 20.57 12.09 -17.40
CA ARG A 101 21.31 13.37 -17.46
C ARG A 101 20.44 14.61 -17.22
N ARG A 102 19.12 14.51 -17.39
CA ARG A 102 18.17 15.61 -17.15
C ARG A 102 17.71 15.72 -15.69
N GLY A 103 18.10 14.77 -14.83
CA GLY A 103 17.74 14.75 -13.42
C GLY A 103 16.60 13.79 -13.09
N ASP A 104 15.79 13.38 -14.07
CA ASP A 104 14.62 12.52 -13.82
C ASP A 104 15.02 11.14 -13.28
N MET A 105 14.30 10.67 -12.27
CA MET A 105 14.50 9.36 -11.66
C MET A 105 14.09 8.26 -12.63
N GLN A 106 14.84 7.17 -12.68
CA GLN A 106 14.64 6.02 -13.58
C GLN A 106 14.46 4.70 -12.82
N GLY A 107 14.50 4.74 -11.50
CA GLY A 107 14.33 3.58 -10.66
C GLY A 107 15.61 3.13 -9.97
N PHE A 108 15.76 1.81 -9.81
CA PHE A 108 16.90 1.21 -9.13
C PHE A 108 18.15 1.23 -10.01
N HIS A 109 19.33 1.31 -9.38
CA HIS A 109 20.57 1.00 -10.09
C HIS A 109 20.67 -0.49 -10.42
N ALA A 110 21.33 -0.82 -11.54
CA ALA A 110 21.48 -2.19 -12.03
C ALA A 110 22.14 -3.17 -11.04
N ASN A 111 22.90 -2.68 -10.05
CA ASN A 111 23.56 -3.50 -9.03
C ASN A 111 22.73 -3.71 -7.75
N VAL A 112 21.51 -3.16 -7.69
CA VAL A 112 20.65 -3.28 -6.51
C VAL A 112 20.06 -4.69 -6.45
N THR A 113 20.28 -5.41 -5.35
CA THR A 113 19.66 -6.72 -5.13
C THR A 113 18.18 -6.58 -4.79
N ALA A 114 17.43 -7.68 -4.78
CA ALA A 114 16.03 -7.66 -4.37
C ALA A 114 15.85 -7.12 -2.93
N GLU A 115 16.70 -7.55 -1.99
CA GLU A 115 16.69 -7.07 -0.60
C GLU A 115 17.09 -5.59 -0.53
N GLY A 116 18.07 -5.17 -1.34
CA GLY A 116 18.48 -3.77 -1.46
C GLY A 116 17.33 -2.89 -1.96
N ALA A 117 16.55 -3.36 -2.94
CA ALA A 117 15.38 -2.66 -3.45
C ALA A 117 14.31 -2.49 -2.37
N GLY A 118 14.06 -3.54 -1.58
CA GLY A 118 13.17 -3.48 -0.41
C GLY A 118 13.62 -2.43 0.61
N LEU A 119 14.91 -2.43 0.96
CA LEU A 119 15.48 -1.47 1.90
C LEU A 119 15.34 -0.03 1.39
N LEU A 120 15.73 0.23 0.14
CA LEU A 120 15.65 1.55 -0.49
C LEU A 120 14.20 2.05 -0.58
N THR A 121 13.27 1.18 -0.95
CA THR A 121 11.84 1.47 -0.99
C THR A 121 11.31 1.79 0.41
N GLY A 122 11.73 1.01 1.42
CA GLY A 122 11.38 1.23 2.82
C GLY A 122 11.83 2.58 3.35
N LEU A 123 12.99 3.08 2.91
CA LEU A 123 13.46 4.42 3.28
C LEU A 123 12.57 5.52 2.69
N LEU A 124 12.15 5.39 1.42
CA LEU A 124 11.22 6.34 0.80
C LEU A 124 9.85 6.32 1.47
N THR A 125 9.27 5.13 1.67
CA THR A 125 7.93 4.99 2.23
C THR A 125 7.89 5.38 3.72
N SER A 126 8.96 5.09 4.47
CA SER A 126 9.08 5.56 5.86
C SER A 126 9.13 7.08 5.94
N TRP A 127 9.86 7.75 5.05
CA TRP A 127 9.89 9.21 4.99
C TRP A 127 8.49 9.78 4.71
N LEU A 128 7.79 9.24 3.71
CA LEU A 128 6.42 9.65 3.37
C LEU A 128 5.44 9.44 4.54
N LEU A 129 5.54 8.32 5.25
CA LEU A 129 4.71 8.02 6.42
C LEU A 129 5.01 8.97 7.59
N ILE A 130 6.28 9.24 7.88
CA ILE A 130 6.69 10.14 8.97
C ILE A 130 6.18 11.56 8.74
N HIS A 131 6.21 12.03 7.48
CA HIS A 131 5.80 13.38 7.11
C HIS A 131 4.35 13.46 6.62
N GLN A 132 3.54 12.41 6.80
CA GLN A 132 2.19 12.32 6.25
C GLN A 132 1.24 13.38 6.81
N GLU A 133 1.34 13.70 8.10
CA GLU A 133 0.51 14.76 8.72
C GLU A 133 0.80 16.13 8.08
N GLN A 134 2.07 16.45 7.86
CA GLN A 134 2.48 17.72 7.25
C GLN A 134 2.08 17.78 5.77
N THR A 135 2.38 16.73 5.02
CA THR A 135 2.04 16.62 3.59
C THR A 135 0.54 16.61 3.33
N SER A 136 -0.30 16.17 4.29
CA SER A 136 -1.76 16.19 4.15
C SER A 136 -2.35 17.57 3.88
N THR A 137 -1.63 18.64 4.23
CA THR A 137 -2.04 20.03 4.00
C THR A 137 -1.64 20.57 2.62
N HIS A 138 -0.83 19.82 1.86
CA HIS A 138 -0.38 20.22 0.53
C HIS A 138 -1.49 19.99 -0.52
N PRO A 139 -1.73 20.91 -1.48
CA PRO A 139 -2.78 20.74 -2.49
C PRO A 139 -2.69 19.44 -3.30
N ALA A 140 -1.47 19.05 -3.69
CA ALA A 140 -1.24 17.82 -4.46
C ALA A 140 -1.47 16.53 -3.63
N TYR A 141 -1.54 16.62 -2.30
CA TYR A 141 -1.79 15.45 -1.46
C TYR A 141 -3.19 14.87 -1.72
N LEU A 142 -4.19 15.75 -1.70
CA LEU A 142 -5.59 15.39 -1.91
C LEU A 142 -5.93 15.17 -3.39
N ALA A 143 -5.30 15.94 -4.28
CA ALA A 143 -5.60 15.88 -5.71
C ALA A 143 -5.03 14.64 -6.38
N ASP A 144 -3.78 14.28 -6.08
CA ASP A 144 -3.02 13.35 -6.92
C ASP A 144 -2.28 12.28 -6.10
N TYR A 145 -1.47 12.67 -5.12
CA TYR A 145 -0.52 11.78 -4.45
C TYR A 145 -1.18 10.54 -3.82
N ARG A 146 -2.24 10.73 -3.04
CA ARG A 146 -2.87 9.65 -2.28
C ARG A 146 -3.39 8.56 -3.20
N ASP A 147 -4.10 8.97 -4.25
CA ASP A 147 -4.77 8.06 -5.17
C ASP A 147 -3.77 7.46 -6.15
N ASP A 148 -2.79 8.25 -6.63
CA ASP A 148 -1.68 7.79 -7.46
C ASP A 148 -0.89 6.68 -6.77
N VAL A 149 -0.33 6.96 -5.58
CA VAL A 149 0.50 5.99 -4.83
C VAL A 149 -0.28 4.75 -4.44
N THR A 150 -1.53 4.90 -3.99
CA THR A 150 -2.38 3.76 -3.63
C THR A 150 -2.64 2.87 -4.85
N THR A 151 -3.03 3.47 -5.97
CA THR A 151 -3.35 2.75 -7.22
C THR A 151 -2.11 2.06 -7.77
N LEU A 152 -0.99 2.78 -7.85
CA LEU A 152 0.30 2.30 -8.31
C LEU A 152 0.73 1.02 -7.58
N LEU A 153 0.72 1.05 -6.25
CA LEU A 153 1.15 -0.08 -5.42
C LEU A 153 0.16 -1.24 -5.44
N TRP A 154 -1.14 -0.96 -5.56
CA TRP A 154 -2.16 -2.00 -5.66
C TRP A 154 -2.15 -2.73 -6.99
N GLU A 155 -1.98 -2.01 -8.10
CA GLU A 155 -1.83 -2.64 -9.42
C GLU A 155 -0.54 -3.47 -9.50
N LEU A 156 0.57 -2.97 -8.93
CA LEU A 156 1.80 -3.75 -8.84
C LEU A 156 1.58 -5.06 -8.06
N ARG A 157 0.93 -4.98 -6.89
CA ARG A 157 0.62 -6.16 -6.06
C ARG A 157 -0.31 -7.15 -6.77
N LYS A 158 -1.30 -6.65 -7.51
CA LYS A 158 -2.25 -7.46 -8.27
C LYS A 158 -1.56 -8.20 -9.42
N LYS A 159 -0.62 -7.54 -10.10
CA LYS A 159 0.19 -8.10 -11.18
C LYS A 159 1.19 -9.14 -10.65
N TYR A 160 1.76 -8.91 -9.47
CA TYR A 160 2.75 -9.77 -8.83
C TYR A 160 2.31 -10.22 -7.42
N PRO A 161 1.39 -11.20 -7.33
CA PRO A 161 0.84 -11.63 -6.05
C PRO A 161 1.90 -12.38 -5.21
N ILE A 162 2.10 -11.91 -3.97
CA ILE A 162 2.93 -12.60 -2.98
C ILE A 162 2.14 -13.81 -2.45
N GLU A 163 2.64 -15.03 -2.66
CA GLU A 163 1.99 -16.29 -2.23
C GLU A 163 1.87 -16.48 -0.71
N ARG A 164 2.44 -15.59 0.11
CA ARG A 164 2.36 -15.71 1.58
C ARG A 164 0.95 -15.42 2.07
N GLY A 165 0.39 -16.35 2.83
CA GLY A 165 -0.84 -16.25 3.63
C GLY A 165 -0.78 -15.22 4.77
N ARG A 166 -0.27 -14.01 4.47
CA ARG A 166 -0.34 -12.88 5.37
C ARG A 166 -1.82 -12.54 5.56
N GLU A 167 -2.26 -12.43 6.80
CA GLU A 167 -3.62 -11.97 7.12
C GLU A 167 -3.90 -10.71 6.30
N LYS A 168 -4.96 -10.74 5.48
CA LYS A 168 -5.39 -9.56 4.72
C LYS A 168 -5.88 -8.57 5.77
N PRO A 169 -5.14 -7.49 6.07
CA PRO A 169 -5.62 -6.54 7.07
C PRO A 169 -6.79 -5.82 6.43
N THR A 170 -7.97 -6.11 6.94
CA THR A 170 -9.19 -5.42 6.58
C THR A 170 -9.22 -4.08 7.30
N TYR A 171 -9.74 -3.04 6.63
CA TYR A 171 -10.07 -1.80 7.33
C TYR A 171 -10.94 -2.14 8.55
N PRO A 172 -10.52 -1.78 9.78
CA PRO A 172 -11.27 -2.15 10.97
C PRO A 172 -12.70 -1.60 10.88
N ARG A 173 -13.70 -2.44 11.15
CA ARG A 173 -15.12 -2.01 11.13
C ARG A 173 -15.59 -1.66 12.53
N PRO A 174 -16.53 -0.71 12.66
CA PRO A 174 -17.12 -0.39 13.96
C PRO A 174 -17.91 -1.59 14.46
N CYS A 175 -17.61 -2.04 15.67
CA CYS A 175 -18.33 -3.12 16.33
C CYS A 175 -19.77 -2.71 16.62
N PRO A 176 -20.80 -3.50 16.25
CA PRO A 176 -22.18 -3.17 16.56
C PRO A 176 -22.50 -3.23 18.06
N VAL A 177 -21.60 -3.82 18.87
CA VAL A 177 -21.79 -3.99 20.32
C VAL A 177 -21.05 -2.90 21.11
N CYS A 178 -19.76 -2.67 20.83
CA CYS A 178 -18.96 -1.71 21.59
C CYS A 178 -18.66 -0.40 20.84
N GLY A 179 -19.04 -0.26 19.57
CA GLY A 179 -18.75 0.93 18.75
C GLY A 179 -17.31 1.04 18.25
N GLU A 180 -16.36 0.30 18.83
CA GLU A 180 -14.94 0.38 18.49
C GLU A 180 -14.64 -0.11 17.07
N TYR A 181 -13.72 0.57 16.37
CA TYR A 181 -13.22 0.20 15.05
C TYR A 181 -12.20 -0.94 15.18
N ALA A 182 -12.71 -2.11 15.55
CA ALA A 182 -11.92 -3.24 16.01
C ALA A 182 -12.40 -4.58 15.42
N ILE A 183 -13.40 -4.58 14.54
CA ILE A 183 -13.78 -5.81 13.83
C ILE A 183 -12.67 -6.17 12.84
N ARG A 184 -12.16 -7.40 12.99
CA ARG A 184 -11.17 -8.02 12.13
C ARG A 184 -11.71 -9.34 11.59
N ALA A 185 -11.29 -9.70 10.37
CA ALA A 185 -11.47 -11.02 9.82
C ALA A 185 -10.17 -11.83 9.99
N ASP A 186 -10.26 -12.97 10.66
CA ASP A 186 -9.19 -13.94 10.82
C ASP A 186 -9.51 -15.16 9.95
N TRP A 187 -8.55 -15.57 9.12
CA TRP A 187 -8.68 -16.74 8.25
C TRP A 187 -7.86 -17.89 8.83
N TRP A 188 -8.54 -18.99 9.16
CA TRP A 188 -7.90 -20.15 9.79
C TRP A 188 -7.38 -21.18 8.78
N SER A 189 -7.75 -21.03 7.50
CA SER A 189 -7.24 -21.85 6.40
C SER A 189 -7.28 -21.14 5.05
N GLU A 190 -6.73 -21.78 4.02
CA GLU A 190 -6.81 -21.32 2.63
C GLU A 190 -8.25 -21.39 2.06
N ASN A 191 -9.18 -22.05 2.76
CA ASN A 191 -10.58 -22.09 2.36
C ASN A 191 -11.24 -20.73 2.62
N PRO A 192 -11.77 -20.04 1.59
CA PRO A 192 -12.42 -18.74 1.75
C PRO A 192 -13.62 -18.72 2.71
N GLY A 193 -14.22 -19.89 2.99
CA GLY A 193 -15.35 -20.05 3.92
C GLY A 193 -14.95 -20.24 5.39
N ASP A 194 -13.66 -20.38 5.68
CA ASP A 194 -13.12 -20.60 7.02
C ASP A 194 -12.56 -19.32 7.62
N VAL A 195 -13.48 -18.35 7.75
CA VAL A 195 -13.21 -17.02 8.27
C VAL A 195 -14.04 -16.78 9.53
N GLU A 196 -13.37 -16.32 10.57
CA GLU A 196 -13.95 -15.83 11.81
C GLU A 196 -13.85 -14.31 11.80
N VAL A 197 -14.97 -13.62 11.98
CA VAL A 197 -14.97 -12.15 12.05
C VAL A 197 -15.34 -11.78 13.47
N LYS A 198 -14.41 -11.15 14.20
CA LYS A 198 -14.61 -10.77 15.59
C LYS A 198 -14.09 -9.38 15.90
N CYS A 199 -14.67 -8.76 16.92
CA CYS A 199 -14.12 -7.54 17.50
C CYS A 199 -12.92 -7.88 18.39
N THR A 200 -11.79 -7.21 18.19
CA THR A 200 -10.59 -7.40 19.03
C THR A 200 -10.73 -6.83 20.45
N GLU A 201 -11.68 -5.92 20.67
CA GLU A 201 -11.87 -5.26 21.98
C GLU A 201 -12.91 -5.96 22.87
N CYS A 202 -14.06 -6.34 22.32
CA CYS A 202 -15.14 -6.97 23.08
C CYS A 202 -15.37 -8.45 22.76
N GLU A 203 -14.52 -9.02 21.90
CA GLU A 203 -14.56 -10.43 21.45
C GLU A 203 -15.89 -10.85 20.79
N HIS A 204 -16.74 -9.88 20.43
CA HIS A 204 -18.01 -10.17 19.76
C HIS A 204 -17.76 -10.81 18.40
N GLU A 205 -18.19 -12.07 18.25
CA GLU A 205 -18.15 -12.82 16.99
C GLU A 205 -19.35 -12.45 16.12
N ILE A 206 -19.07 -12.10 14.86
CA ILE A 206 -20.08 -11.79 13.87
C ILE A 206 -20.54 -13.10 13.23
N PRO A 207 -21.86 -13.36 13.12
CA PRO A 207 -22.36 -14.55 12.46
C PRO A 207 -21.96 -14.61 10.99
N LYS A 208 -21.54 -15.79 10.50
CA LYS A 208 -21.14 -16.02 9.09
C LYS A 208 -22.15 -15.54 8.04
N GLN A 209 -23.43 -15.53 8.39
CA GLN A 209 -24.54 -15.08 7.52
C GLN A 209 -24.55 -13.56 7.30
N GLU A 210 -23.93 -12.80 8.20
CA GLU A 210 -23.88 -11.33 8.14
C GLU A 210 -22.59 -10.80 7.49
N TYR A 211 -21.60 -11.67 7.23
CA TYR A 211 -20.36 -11.30 6.57
C TYR A 211 -20.61 -10.55 5.25
N ALA A 212 -21.55 -11.03 4.43
CA ALA A 212 -21.86 -10.41 3.16
C ALA A 212 -22.45 -8.99 3.31
N LYS A 213 -23.19 -8.69 4.39
CA LYS A 213 -23.76 -7.35 4.64
C LYS A 213 -22.67 -6.37 5.06
N ILE A 214 -21.76 -6.82 5.93
CA ILE A 214 -20.62 -6.01 6.40
C ILE A 214 -19.58 -5.82 5.30
N LEU A 215 -19.38 -6.82 4.43
CA LEU A 215 -18.48 -6.76 3.28
C LEU A 215 -19.05 -5.99 2.08
N ARG A 216 -20.39 -5.94 1.90
CA ARG A 216 -21.04 -5.21 0.79
C ARG A 216 -21.13 -3.69 0.97
N GLN A 217 -21.04 -3.16 2.19
CA GLN A 217 -21.11 -1.71 2.48
C GLN A 217 -19.88 -0.91 1.97
N VAL A 218 -19.24 -1.33 0.87
CA VAL A 218 -18.03 -0.74 0.26
C VAL A 218 -18.08 -0.68 -1.28
N ILE A 219 -19.15 -1.15 -1.94
CA ILE A 219 -19.26 -1.10 -3.42
C ILE A 219 -20.12 0.09 -3.91
N GLU A 220 -20.70 0.85 -3.00
CA GLU A 220 -21.29 2.19 -3.26
C GLU A 220 -20.58 3.19 -2.35
#